data_AF-A0A3A5VL71-F1
#
_entry.id   AF-A0A3A5VL71-F1
#
_cell.length_a   1.000
_cell.length_b   1.000
_cell.length_c   1.000
_cell.angle_alpha   90.00
_cell.angle_beta   90.00
_cell.angle_gamma   90.00
#
_symmetry.space_group_name_H-M   'P 1'
#
loop_
_entity.id
_entity.type
_entity.pdbx_description
1 polymer ?
#
loop_
_entity_poly.entity_id
_entity_poly.type
_entity_poly.pdbx_seq_one_letter_code
_entity_poly.pdbx_strand_id
1 'polypeptide(L)' 'MTARGPKDEEERFKALLAVLNGRGRSVADVIEELTGEVPSEETVEAVLNRLQMAQESNENVDIVAIVQSLSDLAEQWA' A
#
# COMPACT_ATOMS: atom_id res chain seq x y z
N MET A 1 -0.85 -21.24 -4.01
CA MET A 1 -0.55 -20.76 -5.37
C MET A 1 0.95 -20.87 -5.60
N THR A 2 1.40 -21.50 -6.69
CA THR A 2 2.83 -21.56 -7.04
C THR A 2 3.12 -20.60 -8.16
N ALA A 3 4.01 -19.63 -7.95
CA ALA A 3 4.49 -18.74 -8.99
C ALA A 3 5.46 -19.49 -9.91
N ARG A 4 5.35 -19.28 -11.23
CA ARG A 4 6.33 -19.77 -12.21
C ARG A 4 7.44 -18.74 -12.42
N GLY A 5 8.61 -19.23 -12.86
CA GLY A 5 9.68 -18.35 -13.33
C GLY A 5 9.33 -17.59 -14.62
N PRO A 6 10.05 -16.49 -14.91
CA PRO A 6 9.94 -15.77 -16.18
C PRO A 6 10.32 -16.67 -17.37
N LYS A 7 9.62 -16.52 -18.50
CA LYS A 7 9.85 -17.28 -19.73
C LYS A 7 10.96 -16.68 -20.59
N ASP A 8 11.24 -15.39 -20.45
CA ASP A 8 12.21 -14.63 -21.23
C ASP A 8 12.74 -13.41 -20.44
N GLU A 9 13.76 -12.74 -21.01
CA GLU A 9 14.42 -11.58 -20.42
C GLU A 9 13.47 -10.37 -20.29
N GLU A 10 12.51 -10.23 -21.21
CA GLU A 10 11.51 -9.15 -21.16
C GLU A 10 10.54 -9.34 -19.99
N GLU A 11 10.04 -10.55 -19.77
CA GLU A 11 9.19 -10.91 -18.65
C GLU A 11 9.96 -10.78 -17.33
N ARG A 12 11.25 -11.15 -17.32
CA ARG A 12 12.14 -10.93 -16.16
C ARG A 12 12.27 -9.44 -15.84
N PHE A 13 12.51 -8.60 -16.85
CA PHE A 13 12.64 -7.15 -16.65
C PHE A 13 11.34 -6.53 -16.16
N LYS A 14 10.19 -6.93 -16.70
CA LYS A 14 8.86 -6.50 -16.23
C LYS A 14 8.58 -6.94 -14.79
N ALA A 15 8.95 -8.17 -14.43
CA ALA A 15 8.80 -8.67 -13.06
C ALA A 15 9.69 -7.90 -12.07
N LEU A 16 10.94 -7.62 -12.45
CA LEU A 16 11.85 -6.80 -11.64
C LEU A 16 11.34 -5.37 -11.49
N LEU A 17 10.86 -4.75 -12.58
CA LEU A 17 10.23 -3.44 -12.52
C LEU A 17 8.97 -3.45 -11.65
N ALA A 18 8.17 -4.52 -11.70
CA ALA A 18 7.00 -4.64 -10.84
C ALA A 18 7.41 -4.66 -9.36
N VAL A 19 8.41 -5.47 -8.99
CA VAL A 19 8.95 -5.50 -7.62
C VAL A 19 9.54 -4.15 -7.20
N LEU A 20 10.37 -3.53 -8.05
CA LEU A 20 10.98 -2.22 -7.79
C LEU A 20 9.95 -1.10 -7.64
N ASN A 21 8.83 -1.17 -8.36
CA ASN A 21 7.70 -0.25 -8.22
C ASN A 21 6.71 -0.66 -7.12
N GLY A 22 7.12 -1.50 -6.16
CA GLY A 22 6.29 -1.88 -5.03
C GLY A 22 5.14 -2.86 -5.36
N ARG A 23 5.02 -3.36 -6.60
CA ARG A 23 3.98 -4.33 -7.00
C ARG A 23 4.22 -5.75 -6.46
N GLY A 24 5.13 -5.91 -5.50
CA GLY A 24 5.35 -7.17 -4.80
C GLY A 24 4.39 -7.40 -3.62
N ARG A 25 3.77 -6.33 -3.09
CA ARG A 25 2.85 -6.37 -1.95
C ARG A 25 1.74 -5.34 -2.14
N SER A 26 0.52 -5.67 -1.72
CA SER A 26 -0.58 -4.72 -1.76
C SER A 26 -0.45 -3.69 -0.64
N VAL A 27 -1.08 -2.53 -0.80
CA VAL A 27 -1.17 -1.52 0.29
C VAL A 27 -1.87 -2.13 1.52
N ALA A 28 -2.84 -3.01 1.31
CA ALA A 28 -3.48 -3.75 2.41
C ALA A 28 -2.48 -4.61 3.20
N ASP A 29 -1.62 -5.38 2.51
CA ASP A 29 -0.59 -6.21 3.17
C ASP A 29 0.42 -5.37 3.95
N VAL A 30 0.72 -4.16 3.47
CA VAL A 30 1.63 -3.23 4.14
C VAL A 30 0.97 -2.62 5.37
N ILE A 31 -0.30 -2.22 5.27
CA ILE A 31 -1.04 -1.70 6.42
C ILE A 31 -1.16 -2.79 7.49
N GLU A 32 -1.56 -4.01 7.12
CA GLU A 32 -1.71 -5.14 8.05
C GLU A 32 -0.39 -5.47 8.76
N GLU A 33 0.74 -5.45 8.06
CA GLU A 33 2.05 -5.66 8.69
C GLU A 33 2.41 -4.54 9.68
N LEU A 34 2.09 -3.29 9.36
CA LEU A 34 2.47 -2.14 10.16
C LEU A 34 1.56 -1.94 11.39
N THR A 35 0.27 -2.25 11.26
CA THR A 35 -0.73 -2.05 12.33
C THR A 35 -1.07 -3.34 13.08
N GLY A 36 -0.83 -4.51 12.47
CA GLY A 36 -1.26 -5.80 12.99
C GLY A 36 -2.75 -6.11 12.76
N GLU A 37 -3.46 -5.25 12.03
CA GLU A 37 -4.90 -5.36 11.79
C GLU A 37 -5.22 -5.38 10.30
N VAL A 38 -6.15 -6.25 9.90
CA VAL A 38 -6.61 -6.30 8.51
C VAL A 38 -7.39 -5.01 8.20
N PRO A 39 -6.92 -4.16 7.27
CA PRO A 39 -7.59 -2.91 6.97
C PRO A 39 -8.90 -3.16 6.20
N SER A 40 -9.87 -2.26 6.39
CA SER A 40 -11.06 -2.24 5.54
C SER A 40 -10.73 -1.70 4.13
N GLU A 41 -11.59 -1.97 3.15
CA GLU A 41 -11.44 -1.41 1.80
C GLU A 41 -11.42 0.12 1.82
N GLU A 42 -12.24 0.75 2.67
CA GLU A 42 -12.28 2.21 2.83
C GLU A 42 -10.96 2.77 3.37
N THR A 43 -10.34 2.09 4.35
CA THR A 43 -9.03 2.49 4.88
C THR A 43 -7.95 2.38 3.82
N VAL A 44 -7.95 1.30 3.02
CA VAL A 44 -6.99 1.12 1.92
C VAL A 44 -7.13 2.23 0.89
N GLU A 45 -8.36 2.56 0.49
CA GLU A 45 -8.63 3.63 -0.48
C GLU A 45 -8.21 5.01 0.05
N ALA A 46 -8.51 5.32 1.32
CA ALA A 46 -8.10 6.56 1.96
C ALA A 46 -6.57 6.72 2.03
N VAL A 47 -5.85 5.63 2.38
CA VAL A 47 -4.39 5.62 2.39
C VAL A 47 -3.82 5.79 0.98
N LEU A 48 -4.39 5.11 -0.02
CA LEU A 48 -3.98 5.26 -1.43
C LEU A 48 -4.11 6.71 -1.92
N ASN A 49 -5.26 7.34 -1.67
CA ASN A 49 -5.50 8.74 -2.03
C ASN A 49 -4.47 9.66 -1.37
N ARG A 50 -4.15 9.43 -0.09
CA ARG A 50 -3.19 10.27 0.63
C ARG A 50 -1.74 10.07 0.15
N LEU A 51 -1.36 8.85 -0.21
CA LEU A 51 -0.07 8.56 -0.84
C LEU A 51 0.06 9.25 -2.20
N GLN A 52 -1.01 9.24 -3.01
CA GLN A 52 -1.02 9.92 -4.29
C GLN A 52 -0.85 11.45 -4.15
N MET A 53 -1.58 12.06 -3.21
CA MET A 53 -1.45 13.50 -2.93
C MET A 53 -0.04 13.89 -2.45
N ALA A 54 0.57 13.05 -1.61
CA ALA A 54 1.91 13.31 -1.11
C ALA A 54 2.98 13.15 -2.19
N GLN A 55 2.79 12.21 -3.12
CA GLN A 55 3.66 12.07 -4.30
C GLN A 55 3.63 13.34 -5.17
N GLU A 56 2.45 13.92 -5.39
CA GLU A 56 2.29 15.17 -6.15
C GLU A 56 2.93 16.37 -5.44
N SER A 57 2.89 16.38 -4.11
CA SER A 57 3.40 17.48 -3.27
C SER A 57 4.85 17.30 -2.82
N ASN A 58 5.47 16.17 -3.18
CA ASN A 58 6.79 15.74 -2.75
C ASN A 58 6.95 15.73 -1.21
N GLU A 59 5.88 15.34 -0.52
CA GLU A 59 5.79 15.22 0.94
C GLU A 59 6.13 13.80 1.39
N ASN A 60 6.71 13.69 2.58
CA ASN A 60 7.00 12.40 3.19
C ASN A 60 5.77 11.89 3.95
N VAL A 61 5.49 10.59 3.85
CA VAL A 61 4.27 9.98 4.38
C VAL A 61 4.59 8.93 5.44
N ASP A 62 3.94 9.07 6.58
CA ASP A 62 3.87 8.01 7.60
C ASP A 62 2.52 7.29 7.50
N ILE A 63 2.55 6.07 6.95
CA ILE A 63 1.34 5.25 6.75
C ILE A 63 0.66 4.92 8.09
N VAL A 64 1.43 4.68 9.15
CA VAL A 64 0.87 4.33 10.47
C VAL A 64 0.10 5.53 11.04
N ALA A 65 0.69 6.73 10.95
CA ALA A 65 0.03 7.95 11.39
C ALA A 65 -1.25 8.23 10.59
N ILE A 66 -1.28 7.93 9.28
CA ILE A 66 -2.49 8.06 8.47
C ILE A 66 -3.58 7.12 8.98
N VAL A 67 -3.28 5.83 9.13
CA VAL A 67 -4.28 4.84 9.54
C VAL A 67 -4.82 5.18 10.92
N GLN A 68 -3.96 5.56 11.88
CA GLN A 68 -4.39 6.02 13.19
C GLN A 68 -5.32 7.24 13.10
N SER A 69 -4.97 8.24 12.29
CA SER A 69 -5.82 9.42 12.10
C SER A 69 -7.20 9.09 11.52
N LEU A 70 -7.30 8.05 10.68
CA LEU A 70 -8.56 7.57 10.12
C LEU A 70 -9.39 6.84 11.19
N SER A 71 -8.75 5.99 12.00
CA SER A 71 -9.41 5.30 13.12
C SER A 71 -9.95 6.28 14.17
N ASP A 72 -9.15 7.28 14.57
CA ASP A 72 -9.55 8.31 15.53
C ASP A 72 -10.77 9.10 15.01
N LEU A 73 -10.79 9.41 13.72
CA LEU A 73 -11.93 10.07 13.08
C LEU A 73 -13.15 9.16 13.02
N ALA A 74 -12.99 7.85 12.78
CA ALA A 74 -14.13 6.94 12.79
C ALA A 74 -14.73 6.81 14.20
N GLU A 75 -13.90 6.72 15.24
CA GLU A 75 -14.35 6.62 16.64
C GLU A 75 -15.07 7.87 17.14
N GLN A 76 -14.64 9.06 16.71
CA GLN A 76 -15.29 10.32 17.12
C GLN A 76 -16.72 10.50 16.59
N TRP A 77 -17.10 9.74 15.57
CA TRP A 77 -18.39 9.87 14.88
C TRP A 77 -19.22 8.57 14.91
N ALA A 78 -18.82 7.59 15.73
CA ALA A 78 -19.55 6.35 16.02
C ALA A 78 -20.60 6.53 17.13
#